data_AF-A0A959AYH8-F1
#
_entry.id   AF-A0A959AYH8-F1
#
_cell.length_a   1.000
_cell.length_b   1.000
_cell.length_c   1.000
_cell.angle_alpha   90.00
_cell.angle_beta   90.00
_cell.angle_gamma   90.00
#
_symmetry.space_group_name_H-M   'P 1'
#
loop_
_entity.id
_entity.type
_entity.pdbx_description
1 polymer ?
#
loop_
_entity_poly.entity_id
_entity_poly.type
_entity_poly.pdbx_seq_one_letter_code
_entity_poly.pdbx_strand_id
1 'polypeptide(L)'
;MLKEIILLFFLSSGGCILYGQDNAPFLIILGIAQDAGYPQADCRKACCQKVWEKEQPPARVSGLGLADPASGRFWLLDATPDFREQLHEMEP
;
A
#
# COMPACT_ATOMS: atom_id res chain seq x y z
N MET A 1 20.07 -26.93 -22.28
CA MET A 1 20.47 -26.56 -23.65
C MET A 1 20.75 -25.06 -23.79
N LEU A 2 19.77 -24.15 -23.61
CA LEU A 2 20.01 -22.69 -23.73
C LEU A 2 20.47 -22.01 -22.41
N LYS A 3 20.14 -22.61 -21.26
CA LYS A 3 20.52 -22.11 -19.93
C LYS A 3 22.01 -22.27 -19.61
N GLU A 4 22.69 -23.25 -20.22
CA GLU A 4 24.14 -23.47 -20.00
C GLU A 4 25.03 -22.51 -20.83
N ILE A 5 24.51 -21.95 -21.93
CA ILE A 5 25.30 -21.09 -22.85
C ILE A 5 25.54 -19.69 -22.26
N ILE A 6 24.66 -19.21 -21.38
CA ILE A 6 24.79 -17.88 -20.75
C ILE A 6 25.89 -17.87 -19.68
N LEU A 7 26.31 -19.04 -19.15
CA LEU A 7 27.30 -19.12 -18.08
C LEU A 7 28.75 -18.85 -18.55
N LEU A 8 29.01 -18.90 -19.86
CA LEU A 8 30.38 -18.83 -20.41
C LEU A 8 30.79 -17.45 -20.96
N PHE A 9 29.88 -16.47 -21.05
CA PHE A 9 30.19 -15.15 -21.64
C PHE A 9 30.42 -14.01 -20.65
N PHE A 10 30.28 -14.22 -19.34
CA PHE A 10 30.32 -13.15 -18.32
C PHE A 10 31.49 -13.26 -17.33
N LEU A 11 32.64 -13.79 -17.75
CA LEU A 11 33.85 -13.86 -16.91
C LEU A 11 34.92 -12.79 -17.24
N SER A 12 34.74 -11.91 -18.22
CA SER A 12 35.81 -10.94 -18.60
C SER A 12 35.45 -9.45 -18.60
N SER A 13 34.25 -9.04 -18.19
CA SER A 13 33.96 -7.63 -17.95
C SER A 13 32.90 -7.51 -16.88
N GLY A 14 33.31 -6.99 -15.71
CA GLY A 14 32.52 -6.86 -14.49
C GLY A 14 31.28 -5.97 -14.64
N GLY A 15 30.27 -6.45 -15.35
CA GLY A 15 28.91 -5.96 -15.27
C GLY A 15 28.23 -6.57 -14.06
N CYS A 16 28.06 -5.77 -13.00
CA CYS A 16 27.16 -6.13 -11.91
C CYS A 16 25.74 -6.19 -12.50
N ILE A 17 25.12 -7.38 -12.52
CA ILE A 17 23.70 -7.47 -12.83
C ILE A 17 22.95 -6.97 -11.59
N LEU A 18 22.41 -5.76 -11.65
CA LEU A 18 21.40 -5.30 -10.71
C LEU A 18 20.08 -6.02 -11.03
N TYR A 19 19.85 -7.17 -10.41
CA TYR A 19 18.51 -7.77 -10.36
C TYR A 19 17.66 -6.98 -9.36
N GLY A 20 17.13 -5.84 -9.79
CA GLY A 20 16.09 -5.10 -9.08
C GLY A 20 14.73 -5.74 -9.32
N GLN A 21 14.44 -6.83 -8.62
CA GLN A 21 13.07 -7.28 -8.43
C GLN A 21 12.75 -7.04 -6.96
N ASP A 22 12.26 -5.84 -6.65
CA ASP A 22 11.67 -5.55 -5.34
C ASP A 22 10.33 -6.30 -5.23
N ASN A 23 10.42 -7.62 -5.10
CA ASN A 23 9.31 -8.50 -4.72
C ASN A 23 9.21 -8.63 -3.19
N ALA A 24 9.82 -7.68 -2.46
CA ALA A 24 9.76 -7.65 -1.02
C ALA A 24 8.34 -7.28 -0.56
N PRO A 25 7.82 -7.92 0.50
CA PRO A 25 6.54 -7.52 1.07
C PRO A 25 6.55 -6.07 1.54
N PHE A 26 5.44 -5.36 1.36
CA PHE A 26 5.30 -3.97 1.79
C PHE A 26 3.92 -3.71 2.41
N LEU A 27 3.86 -2.65 3.22
CA LEU A 27 2.63 -2.17 3.82
C LEU A 27 1.96 -1.11 2.92
N ILE A 28 0.64 -1.20 2.81
CA ILE A 28 -0.22 -0.22 2.18
C ILE A 28 -0.94 0.54 3.29
N ILE A 29 -0.88 1.87 3.26
CA ILE A 29 -1.66 2.70 4.20
C ILE A 29 -3.04 2.93 3.60
N LEU A 30 -4.07 2.34 4.21
CA LEU A 30 -5.46 2.40 3.73
C LEU A 30 -6.32 3.40 4.52
N GLY A 31 -5.80 3.86 5.66
CA GLY A 31 -6.42 4.89 6.48
C GLY A 31 -5.48 5.31 7.62
N ILE A 32 -5.69 6.51 8.14
CA ILE A 32 -4.82 7.12 9.17
C ILE A 32 -5.59 7.79 10.30
N ALA A 33 -6.92 7.89 10.18
CA ALA A 33 -7.73 8.47 11.24
C ALA A 33 -7.96 7.46 12.36
N GLN A 34 -8.28 7.95 13.54
CA GLN A 34 -8.77 7.10 14.63
C GLN A 34 -10.13 6.49 14.26
N ASP A 35 -10.62 5.58 15.10
CA ASP A 35 -12.00 5.12 15.14
C ASP A 35 -13.00 6.23 14.80
N ALA A 36 -14.02 5.89 14.01
CA ALA A 36 -15.04 6.78 13.45
C ALA A 36 -14.55 7.81 12.41
N GLY A 37 -13.27 7.80 12.02
CA GLY A 37 -12.76 8.53 10.87
C GLY A 37 -12.49 10.01 11.15
N TYR A 38 -12.16 10.76 10.09
CA TYR A 38 -11.97 12.19 10.15
C TYR A 38 -12.76 12.88 9.03
N PRO A 39 -13.71 13.78 9.37
CA PRO A 39 -14.15 14.14 10.71
C PRO A 39 -14.92 13.00 11.41
N GLN A 40 -14.79 12.92 12.74
CA GLN A 40 -15.63 12.05 13.55
C GLN A 40 -17.09 12.54 13.54
N ALA A 41 -18.05 11.62 13.68
CA ALA A 41 -19.48 11.92 13.77
C ALA A 41 -19.79 13.03 14.81
N ASP A 42 -20.59 14.02 14.41
CA ASP A 42 -20.95 15.23 15.18
C ASP A 42 -19.74 16.06 15.70
N CYS A 43 -18.55 15.92 15.10
CA CYS A 43 -17.42 16.79 15.42
C CYS A 43 -17.66 18.22 14.89
N ARG A 44 -17.73 19.18 15.82
CA ARG A 44 -17.91 20.63 15.53
C ARG A 44 -16.66 21.48 15.75
N LYS A 45 -15.51 20.84 16.03
CA LYS A 45 -14.23 21.55 16.21
C LYS A 45 -13.80 22.22 14.90
N ALA A 46 -13.01 23.28 15.00
CA ALA A 46 -12.53 24.03 13.82
C ALA A 46 -11.77 23.15 12.80
N CYS A 47 -11.04 22.11 13.25
CA CYS A 47 -10.39 21.16 12.33
C CYS A 47 -11.42 20.37 11.50
N CYS A 48 -12.49 19.87 12.12
CA CYS A 48 -13.54 19.13 11.45
C CYS A 48 -14.37 20.01 10.50
N GLN A 49 -14.64 21.27 10.87
CA GLN A 49 -15.36 22.23 10.01
C GLN A 49 -14.65 22.42 8.67
N LYS A 50 -13.31 22.51 8.65
CA LYS A 50 -12.53 22.60 7.41
C LYS A 50 -12.78 21.43 6.46
N VAL A 51 -13.02 20.22 6.97
CA VAL A 51 -13.36 19.08 6.12
C VAL A 51 -14.80 19.17 5.62
N TRP A 52 -15.75 19.55 6.49
CA TRP A 52 -17.16 19.74 6.12
C TRP A 52 -17.36 20.83 5.06
N GLU A 53 -16.58 21.91 5.17
CA GLU A 53 -16.53 23.04 4.24
C GLU A 53 -15.67 22.73 2.98
N LYS A 54 -15.08 21.53 2.91
CA LYS A 54 -14.24 21.04 1.80
C LYS A 54 -12.94 21.83 1.60
N GLU A 55 -12.45 22.50 2.64
CA GLU A 55 -11.13 23.13 2.68
C GLU A 55 -10.00 22.12 2.89
N GLN A 56 -10.32 20.95 3.47
CA GLN A 56 -9.38 19.85 3.72
C GLN A 56 -10.00 18.49 3.35
N PRO A 57 -9.20 17.49 2.93
CA PRO A 57 -9.72 16.16 2.64
C PRO A 57 -10.11 15.42 3.94
N PRO A 58 -11.12 14.55 3.89
CA PRO A 58 -11.39 13.60 4.97
C PRO A 58 -10.30 12.52 5.03
N ALA A 59 -10.26 11.78 6.14
CA ALA A 59 -9.42 10.59 6.28
C ALA A 59 -10.23 9.40 6.80
N ARG A 60 -9.97 8.23 6.23
CA ARG A 60 -10.57 6.94 6.61
C ARG A 60 -9.99 6.41 7.91
N VAL A 61 -10.78 5.56 8.58
CA VAL A 61 -10.36 4.84 9.80
C VAL A 61 -9.07 4.07 9.51
N SER A 62 -8.16 4.07 10.48
CA SER A 62 -6.85 3.44 10.37
C SER A 62 -6.95 2.01 9.87
N GLY A 63 -6.33 1.74 8.72
CA GLY A 63 -6.32 0.43 8.09
C GLY A 63 -4.99 0.22 7.38
N LEU A 64 -4.49 -1.02 7.42
CA LEU A 64 -3.27 -1.41 6.74
C LEU A 64 -3.55 -2.56 5.77
N GLY A 65 -2.88 -2.54 4.63
CA GLY A 65 -2.76 -3.69 3.75
C GLY A 65 -1.34 -4.26 3.86
N LEU A 66 -1.20 -5.57 3.73
CA LEU A 66 0.08 -6.23 3.45
C LEU A 66 0.01 -6.78 2.03
N ALA A 67 0.95 -6.39 1.19
CA ALA A 67 1.13 -6.93 -0.15
C ALA A 67 2.40 -7.80 -0.17
N ASP A 68 2.29 -9.01 -0.71
CA ASP A 68 3.42 -9.89 -1.02
C ASP A 68 3.48 -10.14 -2.54
N PRO A 69 4.25 -9.32 -3.28
CA PRO A 69 4.35 -9.45 -4.73
C PRO A 69 4.89 -10.81 -5.19
N ALA A 70 5.74 -11.47 -4.38
CA ALA A 70 6.31 -12.76 -4.74
C ALA A 70 5.26 -13.87 -4.83
N SER A 71 4.21 -13.80 -4.00
CA SER A 71 3.10 -14.76 -4.02
C SER A 71 1.81 -14.23 -4.65
N GLY A 72 1.76 -12.94 -5.01
CA GLY A 72 0.56 -12.28 -5.53
C GLY A 72 -0.58 -12.21 -4.51
N ARG A 73 -0.27 -12.28 -3.21
CA ARG A 73 -1.25 -12.30 -2.13
C ARG A 73 -1.30 -10.96 -1.43
N PHE A 74 -2.50 -10.66 -0.92
CA PHE A 74 -2.78 -9.46 -0.16
C PHE A 74 -3.56 -9.81 1.09
N TRP A 75 -3.32 -9.07 2.17
CA TRP A 75 -4.05 -9.20 3.43
C TRP A 75 -4.50 -7.82 3.89
N LEU A 76 -5.79 -7.68 4.14
CA LEU A 76 -6.33 -6.53 4.86
C LEU A 76 -6.12 -6.76 6.35
N LEU A 77 -5.44 -5.82 7.01
CA LEU A 77 -5.23 -5.82 8.45
C LEU A 77 -6.24 -4.85 9.07
N ASP A 78 -7.19 -5.45 9.80
CA ASP A 78 -8.41 -4.83 10.33
C ASP A 78 -9.48 -4.50 9.28
N ALA A 79 -10.71 -4.94 9.54
CA ALA A 79 -11.86 -4.71 8.67
C ALA A 79 -12.63 -3.50 9.19
N THR A 80 -12.11 -2.30 8.89
CA THR A 80 -12.74 -1.03 9.30
C THR A 80 -14.11 -0.84 8.63
N PRO A 81 -14.95 0.11 9.08
CA PRO A 81 -16.18 0.46 8.36
C PRO A 81 -15.95 0.87 6.89
N ASP A 82 -14.73 1.32 6.54
CA ASP A 82 -14.34 1.73 5.19
C ASP A 82 -13.77 0.55 4.35
N PHE A 83 -13.88 -0.71 4.82
CA PHE A 83 -13.17 -1.84 4.21
C PHE A 83 -13.53 -2.08 2.74
N ARG A 84 -14.72 -1.68 2.28
CA ARG A 84 -15.15 -1.88 0.89
C ARG A 84 -14.25 -1.11 -0.07
N GLU A 85 -14.03 0.17 0.24
CA GLU A 85 -13.18 1.07 -0.53
C GLU A 85 -11.70 0.70 -0.32
N GLN A 86 -11.30 0.39 0.91
CA GLN A 86 -9.92 0.00 1.24
C GLN A 86 -9.51 -1.29 0.52
N LEU A 87 -10.40 -2.28 0.42
CA LEU A 87 -10.11 -3.52 -0.28
C LEU A 87 -9.98 -3.28 -1.79
N HIS A 88 -10.84 -2.44 -2.38
CA HIS A 88 -10.77 -2.11 -3.79
C HIS A 88 -9.46 -1.40 -4.16
N GLU A 89 -8.92 -0.56 -3.27
CA GLU A 89 -7.62 0.10 -3.47
C GLU A 89 -6.42 -0.83 -3.41
N MET A 90 -6.59 -2.03 -2.88
CA MET A 90 -5.54 -3.06 -2.86
C MET A 90 -5.52 -3.89 -4.15
N GLU A 91 -6.55 -3.80 -4.98
CA GLU A 91 -6.61 -4.49 -6.27
C GLU A 91 -5.71 -3.76 -7.30
N PRO A 92 -4.75 -4.45 -7.94
CA PRO A 92 -3.85 -3.86 -8.94
C PRO A 92 -4.54 -3.50 -10.25
#